data_AF-A0A2M7HZG2-F1
#
_entry.id   AF-A0A2M7HZG2-F1
#
_cell.length_a   1.000
_cell.length_b   1.000
_cell.length_c   1.000
_cell.angle_alpha   90.00
_cell.angle_beta   90.00
_cell.angle_gamma   90.00
#
_symmetry.space_group_name_H-M   'P 1'
#
loop_
_entity.id
_entity.type
_entity.pdbx_description
1 polymer ?
#
loop_
_entity_poly.entity_id
_entity_poly.type
_entity_poly.pdbx_seq_one_letter_code
_entity_poly.pdbx_strand_id
1 'polypeptide(L)'
;MEEIEFMNITLIGMPGAGKTTLGKKIARKLGFKFIDLDKKIEKKFKLRLSKIVDKLGEKKFLKEEEKAVLKLKRINNCVLAPGGSIVYSVKAMNLLKRISLVIFLRSSFAKIRRRVGDPVKRGVIGIKSKSLKKIYEERLPLYKKYADYILEI
;
A
#
# COMPACT_ATOMS: atom_id res chain seq x y z
N MET A 1 -31.41 -0.27 15.79
CA MET A 1 -30.73 0.48 14.72
C MET A 1 -29.30 -0.04 14.69
N GLU A 2 -28.94 -0.86 13.70
CA GLU A 2 -27.54 -1.27 13.55
C GLU A 2 -26.76 -0.04 13.11
N GLU A 3 -25.91 0.48 14.00
CA GLU A 3 -24.95 1.52 13.67
C GLU A 3 -24.09 1.01 12.52
N ILE A 4 -23.99 1.78 11.43
CA ILE A 4 -23.02 1.50 10.37
C ILE A 4 -21.64 1.66 11.01
N GLU A 5 -21.08 0.53 11.45
CA GLU A 5 -19.73 0.45 12.00
C GLU A 5 -18.78 1.02 10.96
N PHE A 6 -18.01 2.05 11.33
CA PHE A 6 -17.24 2.82 10.39
C PHE A 6 -16.26 1.96 9.60
N MET A 7 -16.58 1.67 8.34
CA MET A 7 -15.85 0.68 7.55
C MET A 7 -14.86 1.36 6.61
N ASN A 8 -13.59 1.45 6.99
CA ASN A 8 -12.54 1.77 6.03
C ASN A 8 -12.19 0.53 5.20
N ILE A 9 -11.64 0.73 4.00
CA ILE A 9 -11.11 -0.35 3.15
C ILE A 9 -9.64 -0.08 2.87
N THR A 10 -8.76 -1.03 3.17
CA THR A 10 -7.34 -0.94 2.82
C THR A 10 -7.03 -1.89 1.67
N LEU A 11 -6.48 -1.35 0.58
CA LEU A 11 -6.00 -2.15 -0.55
C LEU A 11 -4.50 -2.38 -0.40
N ILE A 12 -4.08 -3.63 -0.19
CA ILE A 12 -2.67 -4.02 -0.19
C ILE A 12 -2.31 -4.78 -1.47
N GLY A 13 -1.01 -4.87 -1.76
CA GLY A 13 -0.48 -5.60 -2.90
C GLY A 13 0.70 -4.89 -3.55
N MET A 14 1.29 -5.54 -4.56
CA MET A 14 2.48 -5.03 -5.25
C MET A 14 2.25 -3.64 -5.89
N PRO A 15 3.30 -2.82 -6.04
CA PRO A 15 3.26 -1.71 -6.99
C PRO A 15 2.81 -2.23 -8.37
N GLY A 16 1.95 -1.48 -9.06
CA GLY A 16 1.36 -1.96 -10.33
C GLY A 16 0.18 -2.92 -10.19
N ALA A 17 -0.21 -3.34 -8.97
CA ALA A 17 -1.42 -4.16 -8.78
C ALA A 17 -2.71 -3.38 -9.09
N GLY A 18 -2.70 -2.05 -9.13
CA GLY A 18 -3.89 -1.24 -9.46
C GLY A 18 -4.65 -0.70 -8.24
N LYS A 19 -4.04 -0.73 -7.04
CA LYS A 19 -4.59 -0.16 -5.80
C LYS A 19 -5.17 1.24 -5.99
N THR A 20 -4.42 2.15 -6.61
CA THR A 20 -4.87 3.53 -6.85
C THR A 20 -6.08 3.58 -7.79
N THR A 21 -6.07 2.79 -8.86
CA THR A 21 -7.15 2.79 -9.86
C THR A 21 -8.43 2.21 -9.27
N LEU A 22 -8.36 1.02 -8.66
CA LEU A 22 -9.51 0.37 -8.05
C LEU A 22 -9.99 1.13 -6.81
N GLY A 23 -9.07 1.61 -5.98
CA GLY A 23 -9.41 2.35 -4.76
C GLY A 23 -10.17 3.64 -5.04
N LYS A 24 -9.81 4.40 -6.08
CA LYS A 24 -10.59 5.56 -6.52
C LYS A 24 -11.99 5.19 -7.00
N LYS A 25 -12.14 4.07 -7.72
CA LYS A 25 -13.45 3.59 -8.19
C LYS A 25 -14.34 3.17 -7.03
N ILE A 26 -13.80 2.40 -6.07
CA ILE A 26 -14.50 1.98 -4.85
C ILE A 26 -14.92 3.22 -4.06
N ALA A 27 -13.98 4.14 -3.82
CA ALA A 27 -14.24 5.34 -3.05
C ALA A 27 -15.38 6.17 -3.65
N ARG A 28 -15.36 6.39 -4.97
CA ARG A 28 -16.43 7.10 -5.67
C ARG A 28 -17.78 6.38 -5.55
N LYS A 29 -17.80 5.05 -5.69
CA LYS A 29 -19.04 4.26 -5.63
C LYS A 29 -19.67 4.26 -4.23
N LEU A 30 -18.85 4.31 -3.18
CA LEU A 30 -19.29 4.28 -1.78
C LEU A 30 -19.44 5.68 -1.14
N GLY A 31 -19.11 6.76 -1.86
CA GLY A 31 -19.05 8.11 -1.26
C GLY A 31 -17.90 8.29 -0.26
N PHE A 32 -16.86 7.46 -0.34
CA PHE A 32 -15.71 7.48 0.56
C PHE A 32 -14.59 8.39 0.06
N LYS A 33 -13.69 8.77 0.96
CA LYS A 33 -12.44 9.47 0.60
C LYS A 33 -11.37 8.46 0.19
N PHE A 34 -10.73 8.67 -0.96
CA PHE A 34 -9.56 7.89 -1.35
C PHE A 34 -8.27 8.51 -0.80
N ILE A 35 -7.44 7.71 -0.13
CA ILE A 35 -6.17 8.16 0.45
C ILE A 35 -5.02 7.28 -0.07
N ASP A 36 -4.15 7.88 -0.88
CA ASP A 36 -2.88 7.30 -1.30
C ASP A 36 -1.78 7.72 -0.30
N LEU A 37 -1.23 6.76 0.43
CA LEU A 37 -0.25 7.00 1.49
C LEU A 37 1.13 7.34 0.91
N ASP A 38 1.48 6.78 -0.25
CA ASP A 38 2.70 7.16 -0.96
C ASP A 38 2.64 8.65 -1.31
N LYS A 39 1.48 9.13 -1.79
CA LYS A 39 1.25 10.56 -2.06
C LYS A 39 1.33 11.43 -0.80
N LYS A 40 0.89 10.94 0.36
CA LYS A 40 1.06 11.67 1.63
C LYS A 40 2.55 11.84 1.99
N ILE A 41 3.35 10.81 1.77
CA ILE A 41 4.80 10.87 2.00
C ILE A 41 5.47 11.80 0.98
N GLU A 42 5.14 11.68 -0.32
CA GLU A 42 5.65 12.59 -1.36
C GLU A 42 5.38 14.06 -1.05
N LYS A 43 4.16 14.39 -0.62
CA LYS A 43 3.79 15.75 -0.20
C LYS A 43 4.60 16.25 0.98
N LYS A 44 4.83 15.40 2.00
CA LYS A 44 5.63 15.74 3.18
C LYS A 44 7.06 16.12 2.80
N PHE A 45 7.68 15.39 1.88
CA PHE A 45 9.08 15.60 1.49
C PHE A 45 9.26 16.53 0.28
N LYS A 46 8.17 16.94 -0.39
CA LYS A 46 8.19 17.70 -1.66
C LYS A 46 9.06 17.04 -2.73
N LEU A 47 9.09 15.71 -2.75
CA LEU A 47 9.93 14.90 -3.63
C LEU A 47 9.14 13.70 -4.15
N ARG A 48 9.54 13.17 -5.31
CA ARG A 48 9.03 11.88 -5.81
C ARG A 48 9.52 10.73 -4.95
N LEU A 49 8.75 9.66 -4.87
CA LEU A 49 9.04 8.51 -4.00
C LEU A 49 10.44 7.92 -4.22
N SER A 50 10.88 7.73 -5.47
CA SER A 50 12.25 7.28 -5.77
C SER A 50 13.33 8.20 -5.20
N LYS A 51 13.16 9.52 -5.33
CA LYS A 51 14.10 10.51 -4.76
C LYS A 51 14.08 10.54 -3.22
N ILE A 52 12.93 10.26 -2.60
CA ILE A 52 12.85 10.12 -1.14
C ILE A 52 13.62 8.88 -0.70
N VAL A 53 13.45 7.75 -1.38
CA VAL A 53 14.17 6.51 -1.09
C VAL A 53 15.67 6.68 -1.29
N ASP A 54 16.09 7.38 -2.35
CA ASP A 54 17.50 7.74 -2.57
C ASP A 54 18.07 8.61 -1.45
N LYS A 55 17.31 9.63 -1.02
CA LYS A 55 17.73 10.57 0.02
C LYS A 55 17.78 9.96 1.42
N LEU A 56 16.79 9.14 1.78
CA LEU A 56 16.63 8.60 3.13
C LEU A 56 17.29 7.23 3.31
N GLY A 57 17.41 6.46 2.23
CA GLY A 57 17.64 5.02 2.29
C GLY A 57 16.37 4.25 2.69
N GLU A 58 16.33 2.98 2.31
CA GLU A 58 15.15 2.12 2.44
C GLU A 58 14.66 1.98 3.89
N LYS A 59 15.58 1.74 4.84
CA LYS A 59 15.23 1.56 6.26
C LYS A 59 14.53 2.79 6.85
N LYS A 60 14.99 3.99 6.50
CA LYS A 60 14.35 5.24 6.98
C LYS A 60 13.03 5.48 6.25
N PHE A 61 12.94 5.18 4.95
CA PHE A 61 11.67 5.26 4.21
C PHE A 61 10.60 4.35 4.84
N LEU A 62 10.93 3.09 5.16
CA LEU A 62 9.99 2.16 5.81
C LEU A 62 9.46 2.70 7.15
N LYS A 63 10.31 3.39 7.93
CA LYS A 63 9.88 4.06 9.17
C LYS A 63 8.93 5.22 8.89
N GLU A 64 9.13 5.97 7.81
CA GLU A 64 8.22 7.04 7.41
C GLU A 64 6.88 6.50 6.89
N GLU A 65 6.90 5.36 6.19
CA GLU A 65 5.70 4.64 5.76
C GLU A 65 4.87 4.15 6.97
N GLU A 66 5.52 3.51 7.94
CA GLU A 66 4.89 3.10 9.20
C GLU A 66 4.28 4.30 9.93
N LYS A 67 5.04 5.40 10.10
CA LYS A 67 4.54 6.62 10.74
C LYS A 67 3.34 7.21 10.01
N ALA A 68 3.32 7.18 8.68
CA ALA A 68 2.21 7.70 7.90
C ALA A 68 0.91 6.93 8.17
N VAL A 69 1.00 5.61 8.34
CA VAL A 69 -0.13 4.76 8.70
C VAL A 69 -0.54 4.94 10.16
N LEU A 70 0.43 5.00 11.09
CA LEU A 70 0.14 5.19 12.53
C LEU A 70 -0.53 6.54 12.86
N LYS A 71 -0.48 7.50 11.93
CA LYS A 71 -1.19 8.79 12.02
C LYS A 71 -2.65 8.73 11.55
N LEU A 72 -3.11 7.63 10.96
CA LEU A 72 -4.49 7.44 10.52
C LEU A 72 -5.46 7.15 11.68
N LYS A 73 -5.23 7.75 12.86
CA LYS A 73 -6.15 7.58 13.99
C LYS A 73 -7.43 8.38 13.69
N ARG A 74 -8.60 7.79 13.96
CA ARG A 74 -9.93 8.42 13.84
C ARG A 74 -10.31 8.82 12.41
N ILE A 75 -9.93 8.02 11.41
CA ILE A 75 -10.45 8.16 10.04
C ILE A 75 -11.59 7.17 9.82
N ASN A 76 -12.62 7.61 9.09
CA ASN A 76 -13.78 6.80 8.74
C ASN A 76 -14.16 7.05 7.27
N ASN A 77 -14.90 6.13 6.66
CA ASN A 77 -15.38 6.21 5.28
C ASN A 77 -14.24 6.52 4.29
N CYS A 78 -13.12 5.79 4.43
CA CYS A 78 -11.94 5.95 3.59
C CYS A 78 -11.56 4.66 2.87
N VAL A 79 -11.04 4.81 1.65
CA VAL A 79 -10.31 3.76 0.93
C VAL A 79 -8.83 4.10 0.94
N LEU A 80 -8.02 3.25 1.56
CA LEU A 80 -6.59 3.44 1.79
C LEU A 80 -5.77 2.63 0.79
N ALA A 81 -4.77 3.27 0.18
CA ALA A 81 -3.77 2.63 -0.66
C ALA A 81 -2.37 2.89 -0.08
N PRO A 82 -1.86 2.02 0.81
CA PRO A 82 -0.47 2.05 1.24
C PRO A 82 0.52 1.67 0.13
N GLY A 83 1.79 2.01 0.35
CA GLY A 83 2.89 1.55 -0.47
C GLY A 83 2.99 0.02 -0.47
N GLY A 84 3.66 -0.53 -1.49
CA GLY A 84 3.81 -1.98 -1.59
C GLY A 84 4.62 -2.59 -0.44
N SER A 85 5.48 -1.81 0.20
CA SER A 85 6.37 -2.22 1.28
C SER A 85 5.72 -2.18 2.67
N ILE A 86 4.49 -1.68 2.81
CA ILE A 86 3.85 -1.54 4.13
C ILE A 86 3.76 -2.85 4.91
N VAL A 87 3.66 -3.96 4.19
CA VAL A 87 3.53 -5.31 4.77
C VAL A 87 4.73 -5.77 5.57
N TYR A 88 5.88 -5.09 5.45
CA TYR A 88 7.02 -5.32 6.32
C TYR A 88 6.82 -4.75 7.73
N SER A 89 5.94 -3.76 7.92
CA SER A 89 5.64 -3.18 9.23
C SER A 89 4.48 -3.92 9.89
N VAL A 90 4.81 -4.74 10.89
CA VAL A 90 3.81 -5.41 11.74
C VAL A 90 2.91 -4.38 12.42
N LYS A 91 3.49 -3.27 12.92
CA LYS A 91 2.72 -2.22 13.62
C LYS A 91 1.71 -1.54 12.71
N ALA A 92 2.12 -1.17 11.49
CA ALA A 92 1.22 -0.54 10.53
C ALA A 92 0.13 -1.51 10.08
N MET A 93 0.48 -2.76 9.79
CA MET A 93 -0.50 -3.76 9.37
C MET A 93 -1.49 -4.10 10.47
N ASN A 94 -1.06 -4.22 11.73
CA ASN A 94 -1.96 -4.44 12.86
C ASN A 94 -2.96 -3.28 13.02
N LEU A 95 -2.51 -2.04 12.84
CA LEU A 95 -3.42 -0.89 12.85
C LEU A 95 -4.41 -0.98 11.69
N LEU A 96 -3.95 -1.23 10.47
CA LEU A 96 -4.82 -1.34 9.28
C LEU A 96 -5.87 -2.44 9.45
N LYS A 97 -5.48 -3.61 9.96
CA LYS A 97 -6.42 -4.71 10.27
C LYS A 97 -7.48 -4.30 11.28
N ARG A 98 -7.11 -3.48 12.27
CA ARG A 98 -8.06 -3.05 13.31
C ARG A 98 -9.05 -1.99 12.82
N ILE A 99 -8.64 -1.12 11.88
CA ILE A 99 -9.45 0.05 11.49
C ILE A 99 -10.10 -0.09 10.11
N SER A 100 -9.85 -1.19 9.40
CA SER A 100 -10.31 -1.35 8.02
C SER A 100 -10.41 -2.81 7.61
N LEU A 101 -11.24 -3.08 6.62
CA LEU A 101 -11.21 -4.32 5.85
C LEU A 101 -9.96 -4.33 4.96
N VAL A 102 -9.06 -5.30 5.13
CA VAL A 102 -7.83 -5.41 4.34
C VAL A 102 -8.01 -6.33 3.16
N ILE A 103 -8.00 -5.77 1.95
CA ILE A 103 -8.15 -6.51 0.68
C ILE A 103 -6.79 -6.57 -0.02
N PHE A 104 -6.30 -7.79 -0.26
CA PHE A 104 -5.13 -8.02 -1.10
C PHE A 104 -5.53 -8.12 -2.56
N LEU A 105 -5.02 -7.18 -3.36
CA LEU A 105 -5.11 -7.18 -4.81
C LEU A 105 -4.01 -8.07 -5.41
N ARG A 106 -4.33 -9.34 -5.61
CA ARG A 106 -3.41 -10.35 -6.15
C ARG A 106 -3.37 -10.28 -7.66
N SER A 107 -2.16 -10.13 -8.20
CA SER A 107 -1.93 -10.18 -9.64
C SER A 107 -0.70 -11.02 -9.94
N SER A 108 -0.66 -11.66 -11.11
CA SER A 108 0.47 -12.50 -11.49
C SER A 108 1.74 -11.68 -11.64
N PHE A 109 2.89 -12.30 -11.39
CA PHE A 109 4.18 -11.62 -11.55
C PHE A 109 4.35 -11.02 -12.95
N ALA A 110 3.91 -11.72 -14.00
CA ALA A 110 3.96 -11.23 -15.38
C ALA A 110 3.18 -9.91 -15.55
N LYS A 111 1.96 -9.82 -15.00
CA LYS A 111 1.15 -8.59 -15.02
C LYS A 111 1.83 -7.46 -14.23
N ILE A 112 2.37 -7.77 -13.04
CA ILE A 112 3.09 -6.80 -12.20
C ILE A 112 4.32 -6.27 -12.93
N ARG A 113 5.18 -7.13 -13.49
CA ARG A 113 6.38 -6.73 -14.24
C ARG A 113 6.03 -5.77 -15.36
N ARG A 114 5.00 -6.09 -16.16
CA ARG A 114 4.54 -5.25 -17.27
C ARG A 114 4.03 -3.88 -16.78
N ARG A 115 3.24 -3.84 -15.71
CA ARG A 115 2.61 -2.61 -15.21
C ARG A 115 3.54 -1.71 -14.40
N VAL A 116 4.53 -2.28 -13.71
CA VAL A 116 5.53 -1.52 -12.95
C VAL A 116 6.48 -0.80 -13.89
N GLY A 117 6.84 -1.41 -15.03
CA GLY A 117 7.85 -0.87 -15.93
C GLY A 117 9.20 -0.86 -15.22
N ASP A 118 9.81 0.32 -15.08
CA ASP A 118 11.06 0.53 -14.36
C ASP A 118 10.81 0.61 -12.83
N PRO A 119 11.16 -0.42 -12.05
CA PRO A 119 10.85 -0.44 -10.62
C PRO A 119 11.76 0.49 -9.81
N VAL A 120 12.94 0.86 -10.34
CA VAL A 120 13.84 1.85 -9.71
C VAL A 120 13.22 3.23 -9.81
N LYS A 121 12.80 3.65 -11.02
CA LYS A 121 12.08 4.92 -11.22
C LYS A 121 10.79 4.98 -10.43
N ARG A 122 10.11 3.83 -10.26
CA ARG A 122 8.88 3.73 -9.45
C ARG A 122 9.14 3.79 -7.94
N GLY A 123 10.38 3.65 -7.48
CA GLY A 123 10.75 3.67 -6.07
C GLY A 123 10.36 2.40 -5.31
N VAL A 124 10.40 1.24 -5.96
CA VAL A 124 10.11 -0.04 -5.31
C VAL A 124 11.18 -0.35 -4.26
N ILE A 125 10.80 -0.40 -2.99
CA ILE A 125 11.72 -0.73 -1.90
C ILE A 125 12.31 -2.13 -2.08
N GLY A 126 13.62 -2.27 -1.89
CA GLY A 126 14.39 -3.51 -2.07
C GLY A 126 14.96 -3.69 -3.48
N ILE A 127 14.56 -2.88 -4.47
CA ILE A 127 14.97 -3.09 -5.87
C ILE A 127 16.46 -2.84 -6.11
N LYS A 128 17.13 -2.07 -5.24
CA LYS A 128 18.57 -1.83 -5.34
C LYS A 128 19.41 -3.07 -4.99
N SER A 129 18.85 -4.01 -4.23
CA SER A 129 19.55 -5.21 -3.75
C SER A 129 18.94 -6.52 -4.25
N LYS A 130 17.69 -6.51 -4.73
CA LYS A 130 16.94 -7.70 -5.13
C LYS A 130 16.25 -7.47 -6.46
N SER A 131 16.05 -8.55 -7.23
CA SER A 131 15.21 -8.50 -8.41
C SER A 131 13.74 -8.28 -8.03
N LEU A 132 12.95 -7.71 -8.94
CA LEU A 132 11.51 -7.54 -8.73
C LEU A 132 10.80 -8.88 -8.44
N LYS A 133 11.29 -9.98 -9.02
CA LYS A 133 10.77 -11.34 -8.77
C LYS A 133 11.00 -11.76 -7.32
N LYS A 134 12.21 -11.60 -6.79
CA LYS A 134 12.51 -11.90 -5.38
C LYS A 134 11.65 -11.06 -4.43
N ILE A 135 11.48 -9.77 -4.71
CA ILE A 135 10.60 -8.89 -3.92
C ILE A 135 9.15 -9.36 -3.96
N TYR A 136 8.66 -9.76 -5.14
CA TYR A 136 7.32 -10.31 -5.31
C TYR A 136 7.11 -11.56 -4.44
N GLU A 137 8.03 -12.52 -4.55
CA GLU A 137 7.98 -13.80 -3.83
C GLU A 137 8.07 -13.60 -2.31
N GLU A 138 8.92 -12.67 -1.85
CA GLU A 138 9.05 -12.31 -0.44
C GLU A 138 7.79 -11.66 0.13
N ARG A 139 7.14 -10.76 -0.62
CA ARG A 139 5.96 -10.05 -0.14
C ARG A 139 4.66 -10.85 -0.25
N LEU A 140 4.58 -11.79 -1.18
CA LEU A 140 3.38 -12.61 -1.40
C LEU A 140 2.85 -13.29 -0.13
N PRO A 141 3.66 -14.02 0.68
CA PRO A 141 3.17 -14.61 1.92
C PRO A 141 2.74 -13.55 2.94
N LEU A 142 3.38 -12.38 2.97
CA LEU A 142 3.00 -11.29 3.87
C LEU A 142 1.67 -10.66 3.45
N TYR A 143 1.43 -10.45 2.16
CA TYR A 143 0.13 -9.99 1.69
C TYR A 143 -0.99 -10.97 2.06
N LYS A 144 -0.76 -12.27 1.86
CA LYS A 144 -1.71 -13.33 2.26
C LYS A 144 -1.96 -13.33 3.77
N LYS A 145 -0.90 -13.20 4.58
CA LYS A 145 -0.98 -13.18 6.04
C LYS A 145 -1.90 -12.09 6.58
N TYR A 146 -1.85 -10.89 5.99
CA TYR A 146 -2.59 -9.75 6.51
C TYR A 146 -3.94 -9.51 5.85
N ALA A 147 -4.20 -10.11 4.69
CA ALA A 147 -5.46 -9.96 3.98
C ALA A 147 -6.62 -10.60 4.76
N ASP A 148 -7.74 -9.90 4.81
CA ASP A 148 -9.03 -10.48 5.18
C ASP A 148 -9.71 -11.08 3.93
N TYR A 149 -9.51 -10.44 2.77
CA TYR A 149 -9.95 -10.95 1.46
C TYR A 149 -8.85 -10.85 0.41
N ILE A 150 -8.81 -11.83 -0.50
CA ILE A 150 -7.91 -11.85 -1.66
C ILE A 150 -8.75 -11.68 -2.91
N LEU A 151 -8.44 -10.67 -3.72
CA LEU A 151 -9.07 -10.40 -5.00
C LEU A 151 -8.07 -10.61 -6.14
N GLU A 152 -8.37 -11.55 -7.04
CA GLU A 152 -7.55 -11.83 -8.23
C GLU A 152 -7.85 -10.81 -9.36
N ILE A 153 -6.80 -10.24 -9.96
CA ILE A 153 -6.87 -9.15 -10.98
C ILE A 153 -5.81 -9.22 -12.08
#